data_AF-A0A7J4HFU3-F1
#
_entry.id   AF-A0A7J4HFU3-F1
#
_cell.length_a   1.000
_cell.length_b   1.000
_cell.length_c   1.000
_cell.angle_alpha   90.00
_cell.angle_beta   90.00
_cell.angle_gamma   90.00
#
_symmetry.space_group_name_H-M   'P 1'
#
loop_
_entity.id
_entity.type
_entity.pdbx_description
1 polymer ?
#
loop_
_entity_poly.entity_id
_entity_poly.type
_entity_poly.pdbx_seq_one_letter_code
_entity_poly.pdbx_strand_id
1 'polypeptide(L)'
;MADELTREEVSARLGAIFSSSLEGEELQKALASVEKRLNKFEGKWGGLIKWAEQKYGKPENSEQASQEDPSPDPGGTAVDTAQEDLSKMSREVAASKMKSIFRSNLDGEELDKMIGSIDKRLDKFEGKWPKLILWAEEKYGAADSEEEGAPEVDESPQESSGIEETLELIIGGDSEAALHNLKSIISKDPSDSDAWNAFSSYYSTIGFSGRAKACEEKAESLS
;
A
#
# COMPACT_ATOMS: atom_id res chain seq x y z
N MET A 1 -11.21 18.30 -25.09
CA MET A 1 -10.19 17.89 -26.08
C MET A 1 -9.34 16.86 -25.36
N ALA A 2 -9.36 15.61 -25.80
CA ALA A 2 -8.62 14.53 -25.13
C ALA A 2 -7.13 14.83 -25.28
N ASP A 3 -6.46 14.92 -24.14
CA ASP A 3 -5.02 15.13 -24.02
C ASP A 3 -4.32 13.87 -24.55
N GLU A 4 -4.19 13.78 -25.88
CA GLU A 4 -3.35 12.78 -26.54
C GLU A 4 -1.90 13.13 -26.24
N LEU A 5 -1.42 12.71 -25.06
CA LEU A 5 0.00 12.70 -24.72
C LEU A 5 0.75 12.12 -25.91
N THR A 6 1.61 12.90 -26.56
CA THR A 6 2.36 12.42 -27.72
C THR A 6 3.63 11.68 -27.30
N ARG A 7 4.13 10.79 -28.16
CA ARG A 7 5.39 10.06 -27.91
C ARG A 7 6.54 11.01 -27.54
N GLU A 8 6.59 12.16 -28.19
CA GLU A 8 7.60 13.19 -27.98
C GLU A 8 7.45 13.84 -26.59
N GLU A 9 6.24 14.25 -26.20
CA GLU A 9 5.98 14.81 -24.86
C GLU A 9 6.30 13.82 -23.74
N VAL A 10 5.94 12.56 -23.93
CA VAL A 10 6.20 11.50 -22.94
C VAL A 10 7.69 11.24 -22.83
N SER A 11 8.41 11.23 -23.96
CA SER A 11 9.88 11.12 -23.97
C SER A 11 10.55 12.28 -23.26
N ALA A 12 10.06 13.51 -23.47
CA ALA A 12 10.59 14.72 -22.87
C ALA A 12 10.34 14.73 -21.36
N ARG A 13 9.14 14.37 -20.89
CA ARG A 13 8.82 14.26 -19.46
C ARG A 13 9.65 13.18 -18.78
N LEU A 14 9.76 12.00 -19.38
CA LEU A 14 10.62 10.92 -18.85
C LEU A 14 12.09 11.32 -18.81
N GLY A 15 12.55 12.03 -19.85
CA GLY A 15 13.90 12.56 -19.91
C GLY A 15 14.18 13.57 -18.81
N ALA A 16 13.25 14.51 -18.57
CA ALA A 16 13.34 15.50 -17.51
C ALA A 16 13.34 14.86 -16.11
N ILE A 17 12.45 13.89 -15.88
CA ILE A 17 12.39 13.10 -14.64
C ILE A 17 13.73 12.40 -14.41
N PHE A 18 14.28 11.74 -15.43
CA PHE A 18 15.54 11.03 -15.31
C PHE A 18 16.71 12.00 -15.13
N SER A 19 16.79 13.12 -15.85
CA SER A 19 17.88 14.09 -15.69
C SER A 19 17.84 14.83 -14.37
N SER A 20 16.68 14.91 -13.73
CA SER A 20 16.54 15.52 -12.40
C SER A 20 16.93 14.57 -11.26
N SER A 21 17.01 13.26 -11.54
CA SER A 21 17.19 12.21 -10.52
C SER A 21 18.47 11.39 -10.72
N LEU A 22 18.93 11.31 -11.97
CA LEU A 22 20.07 10.52 -12.43
C LEU A 22 21.03 11.45 -13.18
N GLU A 23 22.32 11.19 -13.02
CA GLU A 23 23.39 11.93 -13.69
C GLU A 23 24.41 10.96 -14.31
N GLY A 24 25.21 11.45 -15.26
CA GLY A 24 26.28 10.67 -15.89
C GLY A 24 25.81 9.45 -16.70
N GLU A 25 26.49 8.32 -16.53
CA GLU A 25 26.27 7.10 -17.33
C GLU A 25 24.89 6.47 -17.10
N GLU A 26 24.33 6.65 -15.90
CA GLU A 26 23.00 6.15 -15.53
C GLU A 26 21.89 6.94 -16.23
N LEU A 27 22.04 8.26 -16.36
CA LEU A 27 21.14 9.11 -17.13
C LEU A 27 21.13 8.71 -18.61
N GLN A 28 22.31 8.54 -19.21
CA GLN A 28 22.40 8.16 -20.63
C GLN A 28 21.76 6.79 -20.88
N LYS A 29 21.94 5.83 -19.97
CA LYS A 29 21.31 4.51 -20.06
C LYS A 29 19.79 4.59 -19.87
N ALA A 30 19.32 5.45 -18.97
CA ALA A 30 17.90 5.68 -18.75
C ALA A 30 17.25 6.31 -19.99
N LEU A 31 17.84 7.36 -20.57
CA LEU A 31 17.41 8.02 -21.81
C LEU A 31 17.40 7.05 -23.01
N ALA A 32 18.44 6.23 -23.17
CA ALA A 32 18.48 5.20 -24.22
C ALA A 32 17.41 4.10 -24.03
N SER A 33 16.91 3.92 -22.81
CA SER A 33 15.83 2.99 -22.48
C SER A 33 14.43 3.61 -22.61
N VAL A 34 14.32 4.95 -22.57
CA VAL A 34 13.05 5.68 -22.77
C VAL A 34 12.45 5.34 -24.12
N GLU A 35 13.23 5.37 -25.20
CA GLU A 35 12.71 5.08 -26.54
C GLU A 35 12.15 3.66 -26.66
N LYS A 36 12.83 2.67 -26.06
CA LYS A 36 12.35 1.28 -26.00
C LYS A 36 11.08 1.15 -25.16
N ARG A 37 10.99 1.87 -24.04
CA ARG A 37 9.79 1.85 -23.18
C ARG A 37 8.62 2.54 -23.84
N LEU A 38 8.83 3.64 -24.56
CA LEU A 38 7.79 4.31 -25.33
C LEU A 38 7.19 3.40 -26.39
N ASN A 39 8.02 2.64 -27.11
CA ASN A 39 7.57 1.67 -28.10
C ASN A 39 6.88 0.45 -27.46
N LYS A 40 7.38 -0.02 -26.31
CA LYS A 40 6.78 -1.13 -25.55
C LYS A 40 5.43 -0.78 -24.92
N PHE A 41 5.24 0.49 -24.54
CA PHE A 41 4.07 1.02 -23.85
C PHE A 41 3.28 2.01 -24.72
N GLU A 42 3.30 1.85 -26.04
CA GLU A 42 2.54 2.67 -26.99
C GLU A 42 1.04 2.63 -26.65
N GLY A 43 0.44 3.79 -26.39
CA GLY A 43 -0.95 3.93 -25.91
C GLY A 43 -1.14 3.84 -24.38
N LYS A 44 -0.09 3.54 -23.59
CA LYS A 44 -0.12 3.52 -22.10
C LYS A 44 0.91 4.48 -21.50
N TRP A 45 1.15 5.59 -22.19
CA TRP A 45 2.20 6.53 -21.83
C TRP A 45 1.94 7.31 -20.53
N GLY A 46 0.69 7.61 -20.19
CA GLY A 46 0.34 8.27 -18.92
C GLY A 46 0.74 7.45 -17.69
N GLY A 47 0.64 6.11 -17.77
CA GLY A 47 1.12 5.22 -16.73
C GLY A 47 2.65 5.17 -16.66
N LEU A 48 3.33 5.30 -17.80
CA LEU A 48 4.80 5.31 -17.87
C LEU A 48 5.39 6.57 -17.22
N ILE A 49 4.76 7.73 -17.42
CA ILE A 49 5.15 8.98 -16.77
C ILE A 49 4.93 8.88 -15.26
N LYS A 50 3.74 8.47 -14.80
CA LYS A 50 3.46 8.28 -13.36
C LYS A 50 4.46 7.34 -12.70
N TRP A 51 4.79 6.24 -13.37
CA TRP A 51 5.80 5.31 -12.87
C TRP A 51 7.16 5.99 -12.70
N ALA A 52 7.59 6.80 -13.68
CA ALA A 52 8.86 7.49 -13.60
C ALA A 52 8.85 8.60 -12.53
N GLU A 53 7.79 9.39 -12.44
CA GLU A 53 7.60 10.39 -11.37
C GLU A 53 7.65 9.73 -9.99
N GLN A 54 7.06 8.55 -9.83
CA GLN A 54 7.09 7.79 -8.57
C GLN A 54 8.47 7.20 -8.27
N LYS A 55 9.22 6.78 -9.30
CA LYS A 55 10.52 6.12 -9.14
C LYS A 55 11.68 7.08 -8.95
N TYR A 56 11.61 8.24 -9.59
CA TYR A 56 12.73 9.17 -9.74
C TYR A 56 12.39 10.58 -9.21
N GLY A 57 11.13 10.82 -8.85
CA GLY A 57 10.65 12.13 -8.40
C GLY A 57 10.04 12.94 -9.54
N LYS A 58 9.23 13.93 -9.19
CA LYS A 58 8.72 14.92 -10.15
C LYS A 58 9.84 15.91 -10.46
N PRO A 59 10.11 16.23 -11.74
CA PRO A 59 11.08 17.25 -12.07
C PRO A 59 10.53 18.57 -11.55
N GLU A 60 11.32 19.29 -10.77
CA GLU A 60 10.96 20.54 -10.09
C GLU A 60 10.67 21.71 -11.06
N ASN A 61 10.52 21.43 -12.37
CA ASN A 61 10.20 22.40 -13.38
C ASN A 61 8.81 22.12 -13.98
N SER A 62 7.79 22.38 -13.18
CA SER A 62 6.43 22.61 -13.68
C SER A 62 5.77 23.73 -12.88
N GLU A 63 6.43 24.88 -12.80
CA GLU A 63 5.75 26.14 -12.51
C GLU A 63 4.98 26.61 -13.75
N GLN A 64 3.66 26.44 -13.70
CA GLN A 64 2.60 27.42 -14.03
C GLN A 64 1.27 26.65 -14.04
N ALA A 65 0.31 26.91 -13.15
CA ALA A 65 -0.19 28.23 -12.75
C ALA A 65 -0.55 28.36 -11.25
N SER A 66 -0.10 29.47 -10.65
CA SER A 66 -0.83 30.45 -9.80
C SER A 66 -2.26 30.09 -9.39
N GLN A 67 -2.77 30.30 -8.17
CA GLN A 67 -2.67 31.33 -7.12
C GLN A 67 -3.31 30.69 -5.86
N GLU A 68 -3.11 31.01 -4.59
CA GLU A 68 -2.79 32.25 -3.88
C GLU A 68 -2.41 31.81 -2.44
N ASP A 69 -1.31 32.32 -1.92
CA ASP A 69 -1.07 32.39 -0.47
C ASP A 69 -1.76 33.68 0.02
N PRO A 70 -2.39 33.68 1.21
CA PRO A 70 -1.72 34.40 2.29
C PRO A 70 -1.88 33.75 3.68
N SER A 71 -0.77 33.26 4.24
CA SER A 71 -0.15 33.62 5.53
C SER A 71 -1.00 33.66 6.83
N PRO A 72 -0.38 33.74 8.04
CA PRO A 72 -0.45 32.69 9.05
C PRO A 72 -1.23 33.13 10.31
N ASP A 73 -1.87 32.19 11.02
CA ASP A 73 -2.10 32.37 12.46
C ASP A 73 -2.13 31.00 13.18
N PRO A 74 -1.51 30.88 14.38
CA PRO A 74 -1.16 29.63 15.02
C PRO A 74 -2.27 29.19 15.98
N GLY A 75 -2.84 28.01 15.75
CA GLY A 75 -3.95 27.56 16.59
C GLY A 75 -4.27 26.08 16.49
N GLY A 76 -3.43 25.26 17.12
CA GLY A 76 -3.93 24.15 17.92
C GLY A 76 -4.28 22.84 17.22
N THR A 77 -3.43 21.86 17.54
CA THR A 77 -3.78 20.48 17.94
C THR A 77 -3.96 19.43 16.82
N ALA A 78 -2.98 18.52 16.82
CA ALA A 78 -3.09 17.09 16.57
C ALA A 78 -3.71 16.62 15.25
N VAL A 79 -2.84 16.10 14.39
CA VAL A 79 -3.01 15.10 13.32
C VAL A 79 -2.34 15.62 12.05
N ASP A 80 -1.02 15.48 11.98
CA ASP A 80 -0.31 15.24 10.72
C ASP A 80 1.15 14.83 11.04
N THR A 81 1.39 13.54 11.30
CA THR A 81 2.76 13.00 11.38
C THR A 81 2.78 11.54 10.94
N ALA A 82 2.12 11.22 9.83
CA ALA A 82 2.12 9.85 9.31
C ALA A 82 2.46 9.74 7.82
N GLN A 83 2.46 10.84 7.05
CA GLN A 83 2.61 10.72 5.59
C GLN A 83 3.86 11.39 4.99
N GLU A 84 4.64 12.16 5.76
CA GLU A 84 5.89 12.78 5.27
C GLU A 84 7.18 12.00 5.55
N ASP A 85 7.15 10.88 6.28
CA ASP A 85 8.39 10.25 6.79
C ASP A 85 9.02 9.20 5.85
N LEU A 86 8.40 8.89 4.71
CA LEU A 86 8.92 7.83 3.83
C LEU A 86 10.19 8.23 3.05
N SER A 87 10.43 9.53 2.83
CA SER A 87 11.60 10.05 2.09
C SER A 87 12.72 10.62 2.98
N LYS A 88 12.50 10.71 4.30
CA LYS A 88 13.51 11.14 5.29
C LYS A 88 13.69 10.12 6.40
N MET A 89 13.60 8.83 6.10
CA MET A 89 13.82 7.78 7.11
C MET A 89 15.24 7.94 7.65
N SER A 90 15.38 8.59 8.81
CA SER A 90 16.66 8.85 9.46
C SER A 90 17.08 7.63 10.28
N ARG A 91 18.35 7.53 10.68
CA ARG A 91 18.88 6.41 11.49
C ARG A 91 17.98 6.12 12.70
N GLU A 92 17.49 7.18 13.32
CA GLU A 92 16.63 7.13 14.50
C GLU A 92 15.24 6.56 14.18
N VAL A 93 14.63 6.95 13.06
CA VAL A 93 13.33 6.43 12.60
C VAL A 93 13.43 4.94 12.29
N ALA A 94 14.52 4.56 11.62
CA ALA A 94 14.78 3.17 11.30
C ALA A 94 15.05 2.32 12.56
N ALA A 95 15.78 2.87 13.53
CA ALA A 95 15.97 2.24 14.83
C ALA A 95 14.65 2.04 15.54
N SER A 96 13.82 3.09 15.61
CA SER A 96 12.53 3.04 16.29
C SER A 96 11.59 2.03 15.66
N LYS A 97 11.45 2.00 14.34
CA LYS A 97 10.61 0.99 13.67
C LYS A 97 11.13 -0.44 13.88
N MET A 98 12.44 -0.68 13.78
CA MET A 98 12.99 -2.01 14.09
C MET A 98 12.80 -2.40 15.56
N LYS A 99 12.92 -1.44 16.49
CA LYS A 99 12.64 -1.67 17.91
C LYS A 99 11.17 -2.02 18.12
N SER A 100 10.26 -1.34 17.43
CA SER A 100 8.84 -1.65 17.46
C SER A 100 8.59 -3.08 16.98
N ILE A 101 9.09 -3.43 15.79
CA ILE A 101 8.96 -4.76 15.19
C ILE A 101 9.43 -5.86 16.14
N PHE A 102 10.59 -5.67 16.78
CA PHE A 102 11.09 -6.66 17.73
C PHE A 102 10.29 -6.67 19.02
N ARG A 103 9.86 -5.52 19.57
CA ARG A 103 9.04 -5.48 20.80
C ARG A 103 7.67 -6.11 20.62
N SER A 104 7.09 -6.04 19.42
CA SER A 104 5.79 -6.64 19.14
C SER A 104 5.85 -8.14 18.88
N ASN A 105 7.02 -8.68 18.51
CA ASN A 105 7.15 -10.08 18.08
C ASN A 105 8.15 -10.91 18.91
N LEU A 106 8.98 -10.28 19.72
CA LEU A 106 9.98 -10.90 20.59
C LEU A 106 9.86 -10.29 21.99
N ASP A 107 10.11 -11.12 23.00
CA ASP A 107 10.10 -10.70 24.40
C ASP A 107 11.28 -11.30 25.16
N GLY A 108 11.59 -10.73 26.34
CA GLY A 108 12.67 -11.22 27.20
C GLY A 108 14.11 -11.03 26.67
N GLU A 109 14.99 -12.01 26.89
CA GLU A 109 16.43 -11.90 26.57
C GLU A 109 16.71 -11.79 25.06
N GLU A 110 15.83 -12.36 24.21
CA GLU A 110 15.94 -12.28 22.76
C GLU A 110 15.62 -10.88 22.21
N LEU A 111 14.64 -10.21 22.83
CA LEU A 111 14.34 -8.82 22.55
C LEU A 111 15.53 -7.92 22.87
N ASP A 112 16.07 -7.99 24.09
CA ASP A 112 17.19 -7.13 24.51
C ASP A 112 18.43 -7.30 23.61
N LYS A 113 18.74 -8.56 23.23
CA LYS A 113 19.83 -8.88 22.28
C LYS A 113 19.61 -8.29 20.89
N MET A 114 18.37 -8.34 20.40
CA MET A 114 18.02 -7.79 19.09
C MET A 114 18.01 -6.27 19.11
N ILE A 115 17.45 -5.65 20.14
CA ILE A 115 17.44 -4.19 20.36
C ILE A 115 18.87 -3.66 20.50
N GLY A 116 19.73 -4.35 21.25
CA GLY A 116 21.15 -4.01 21.39
C GLY A 116 21.98 -4.21 20.10
N SER A 117 21.49 -5.05 19.18
CA SER A 117 22.12 -5.25 17.86
C SER A 117 21.59 -4.31 16.77
N ILE A 118 20.50 -3.57 17.00
CA ILE A 118 19.94 -2.62 16.02
C ILE A 118 20.96 -1.55 15.67
N ASP A 119 21.65 -0.97 16.65
CA ASP A 119 22.60 0.11 16.39
C ASP A 119 23.74 -0.33 15.46
N LYS A 120 24.30 -1.53 15.73
CA LYS A 120 25.29 -2.19 14.86
C LYS A 120 24.76 -2.54 13.48
N ARG A 121 23.48 -2.94 13.37
CA ARG A 121 22.87 -3.24 12.06
C ARG A 121 22.58 -1.97 11.27
N LEU A 122 22.15 -0.89 11.91
CA LEU A 122 21.92 0.39 11.24
C LEU A 122 23.20 1.04 10.74
N ASP A 123 24.29 0.91 11.50
CA ASP A 123 25.63 1.33 11.10
C ASP A 123 26.14 0.51 9.89
N LYS A 124 25.99 -0.82 9.95
CA LYS A 124 26.40 -1.72 8.86
C LYS A 124 25.53 -1.60 7.60
N PHE A 125 24.31 -1.09 7.74
CA PHE A 125 23.34 -0.90 6.66
C PHE A 125 22.93 0.59 6.52
N GLU A 126 23.87 1.49 6.77
CA GLU A 126 23.69 2.93 6.58
C GLU A 126 23.24 3.23 5.14
N GLY A 127 22.14 3.97 4.98
CA GLY A 127 21.50 4.23 3.68
C GLY A 127 20.65 3.07 3.10
N LYS A 128 20.63 1.90 3.75
CA LYS A 128 19.76 0.75 3.42
C LYS A 128 18.74 0.44 4.50
N TRP A 129 18.49 1.40 5.38
CA TRP A 129 17.51 1.33 6.46
C TRP A 129 16.11 0.85 6.02
N PRO A 130 15.51 1.32 4.92
CA PRO A 130 14.20 0.79 4.48
C PRO A 130 14.24 -0.70 4.13
N LYS A 131 15.37 -1.23 3.62
CA LYS A 131 15.53 -2.68 3.43
C LYS A 131 15.69 -3.43 4.75
N LEU A 132 16.31 -2.80 5.74
CA LEU A 132 16.52 -3.38 7.07
C LEU A 132 15.19 -3.50 7.84
N ILE A 133 14.32 -2.51 7.67
CA ILE A 133 12.96 -2.46 8.19
C ILE A 133 12.13 -3.57 7.55
N LEU A 134 12.08 -3.62 6.22
CA LEU A 134 11.42 -4.69 5.47
C LEU A 134 11.92 -6.08 5.86
N TRP A 135 13.24 -6.24 6.05
CA TRP A 135 13.81 -7.48 6.54
C TRP A 135 13.34 -7.82 7.96
N ALA A 136 13.24 -6.83 8.85
CA ALA A 136 12.73 -7.05 10.20
C ALA A 136 11.24 -7.41 10.19
N GLU A 137 10.43 -6.72 9.39
CA GLU A 137 9.01 -7.01 9.19
C GLU A 137 8.81 -8.42 8.59
N GLU A 138 9.62 -8.82 7.61
CA GLU A 138 9.56 -10.15 7.01
C GLU A 138 10.07 -11.26 7.94
N LYS A 139 11.11 -10.99 8.74
CA LYS A 139 11.72 -11.99 9.62
C LYS A 139 10.96 -12.22 10.92
N TYR A 140 10.38 -11.15 11.47
CA TYR A 140 9.79 -11.16 12.80
C TYR A 140 8.30 -10.86 12.78
N GLY A 141 7.74 -10.31 11.70
CA GLY A 141 6.38 -9.80 11.65
C GLY A 141 6.37 -8.27 11.71
N ALA A 142 5.36 -7.62 11.13
CA ALA A 142 5.20 -6.18 11.28
C ALA A 142 4.80 -5.85 12.73
N ALA A 143 5.37 -4.78 13.31
CA ALA A 143 4.81 -4.22 14.54
C ALA A 143 3.59 -3.41 14.17
N ASP A 144 2.43 -4.01 14.42
CA ASP A 144 1.11 -3.40 14.37
C ASP A 144 0.48 -3.23 12.98
N SER A 145 -0.39 -4.19 12.69
CA SER A 145 -1.72 -3.90 12.14
C SER A 145 -2.64 -4.99 12.65
N GLU A 146 -2.88 -5.01 13.97
CA GLU A 146 -4.07 -5.64 14.55
C GLU A 146 -4.58 -4.76 15.70
N GLU A 147 -5.73 -4.11 15.45
CA GLU A 147 -6.79 -3.77 16.42
C GLU A 147 -6.69 -2.46 17.24
N GLU A 148 -7.36 -1.40 16.77
CA GLU A 148 -7.96 -0.37 17.65
C GLU A 148 -9.44 -0.72 17.87
N GLY A 149 -9.72 -1.28 19.05
CA GLY A 149 -11.05 -1.39 19.60
C GLY A 149 -11.49 -0.10 20.31
N ALA A 150 -12.76 0.26 20.04
CA ALA A 150 -13.68 1.07 20.85
C ALA A 150 -13.37 2.58 21.05
N PRO A 151 -14.40 3.42 20.81
CA PRO A 151 -15.22 3.85 21.93
C PRO A 151 -16.65 3.29 21.91
N GLU A 152 -17.03 2.65 23.02
CA GLU A 152 -18.43 2.42 23.41
C GLU A 152 -19.06 3.76 23.83
N VAL A 153 -20.11 4.21 23.14
CA VAL A 153 -21.41 4.51 23.76
C VAL A 153 -22.52 4.59 22.71
N ASP A 154 -23.46 3.66 22.86
CA ASP A 154 -24.91 3.88 22.87
C ASP A 154 -25.61 4.40 21.59
N GLU A 155 -26.08 3.46 20.76
CA GLU A 155 -27.51 3.21 20.53
C GLU A 155 -27.67 2.06 19.53
N SER A 156 -28.21 0.92 20.00
CA SER A 156 -28.86 -0.08 19.13
C SER A 156 -30.04 0.56 18.38
N PRO A 157 -30.54 0.04 17.25
CA PRO A 157 -30.30 -1.28 16.65
C PRO A 157 -29.96 -1.20 15.14
N GLN A 158 -29.28 -2.23 14.60
CA GLN A 158 -29.73 -2.95 13.40
C GLN A 158 -28.74 -4.07 13.07
N GLU A 159 -29.12 -5.27 13.53
CA GLU A 159 -28.71 -6.55 12.96
C GLU A 159 -29.06 -6.54 11.47
N SER A 160 -28.06 -6.53 10.55
CA SER A 160 -28.15 -7.02 9.14
C SER A 160 -27.06 -6.49 8.17
N SER A 161 -25.82 -6.16 8.58
CA SER A 161 -24.67 -6.07 7.62
C SER A 161 -23.94 -7.41 7.50
N GLY A 162 -24.68 -8.52 7.62
CA GLY A 162 -24.17 -9.88 7.56
C GLY A 162 -24.62 -10.52 6.26
N ILE A 163 -23.66 -11.08 5.51
CA ILE A 163 -23.78 -11.86 4.27
C ILE A 163 -24.70 -11.33 3.15
N GLU A 164 -25.96 -10.98 3.43
CA GLU A 164 -26.96 -10.44 2.50
C GLU A 164 -26.49 -9.13 1.83
N GLU A 165 -26.01 -8.15 2.60
CA GLU A 165 -25.39 -6.93 2.06
C GLU A 165 -24.19 -7.27 1.15
N THR A 166 -23.45 -8.32 1.50
CA THR A 166 -22.28 -8.76 0.74
C THR A 166 -22.69 -9.43 -0.58
N LEU A 167 -23.79 -10.18 -0.59
CA LEU A 167 -24.39 -10.74 -1.80
C LEU A 167 -24.94 -9.62 -2.71
N GLU A 168 -25.53 -8.57 -2.15
CA GLU A 168 -25.94 -7.39 -2.93
C GLU A 168 -24.75 -6.70 -3.61
N LEU A 169 -23.62 -6.56 -2.92
CA LEU A 169 -22.38 -6.02 -3.52
C LEU A 169 -21.86 -6.92 -4.66
N ILE A 170 -21.92 -8.24 -4.49
CA ILE A 170 -21.53 -9.22 -5.52
C ILE A 170 -22.43 -9.07 -6.77
N ILE A 171 -23.75 -8.96 -6.58
CA ILE A 171 -24.71 -8.78 -7.68
C ILE A 171 -24.55 -7.39 -8.32
N GLY A 172 -24.25 -6.37 -7.52
CA GLY A 172 -23.98 -5.00 -7.96
C GLY A 172 -22.66 -4.83 -8.72
N GLY A 173 -21.81 -5.87 -8.76
CA GLY A 173 -20.51 -5.86 -9.42
C GLY A 173 -19.38 -5.25 -8.58
N ASP A 174 -19.65 -4.90 -7.33
CA ASP A 174 -18.68 -4.30 -6.41
C ASP A 174 -17.84 -5.37 -5.71
N SER A 175 -16.95 -5.96 -6.50
CA SER A 175 -16.15 -7.13 -6.13
C SER A 175 -15.17 -6.85 -4.99
N GLU A 176 -14.67 -5.63 -4.86
CA GLU A 176 -13.68 -5.26 -3.86
C GLU A 176 -14.31 -5.09 -2.48
N ALA A 177 -15.44 -4.37 -2.40
CA ALA A 177 -16.20 -4.22 -1.17
C ALA A 177 -16.78 -5.56 -0.69
N ALA A 178 -17.30 -6.38 -1.62
CA ALA A 178 -17.77 -7.72 -1.31
C ALA A 178 -16.69 -8.59 -0.66
N LEU A 179 -15.48 -8.63 -1.25
CA LEU A 179 -14.38 -9.43 -0.71
C LEU A 179 -13.94 -8.95 0.68
N HIS A 180 -13.94 -7.65 0.93
CA HIS A 180 -13.60 -7.08 2.23
C HIS A 180 -14.61 -7.51 3.31
N ASN A 181 -15.91 -7.41 3.00
CA ASN A 181 -16.97 -7.86 3.92
C ASN A 181 -16.89 -9.37 4.17
N LEU A 182 -16.73 -10.19 3.13
CA LEU A 182 -16.57 -11.63 3.28
C LEU A 182 -15.39 -12.01 4.18
N LYS A 183 -14.24 -11.34 4.04
CA LYS A 183 -13.07 -11.56 4.90
C LYS A 183 -13.34 -11.15 6.35
N SER A 184 -14.06 -10.06 6.57
CA SER A 184 -14.45 -9.63 7.91
C SER A 184 -15.35 -10.67 8.58
N ILE A 185 -16.32 -11.22 7.84
CA ILE A 185 -17.25 -12.24 8.34
C ILE A 185 -16.50 -13.54 8.68
N ILE A 186 -15.67 -14.06 7.77
CA ILE A 186 -14.93 -15.32 7.99
C ILE A 186 -13.90 -15.23 9.11
N SER A 187 -13.37 -14.03 9.36
CA SER A 187 -12.41 -13.80 10.45
C SER A 187 -13.10 -13.80 11.82
N LYS A 188 -14.36 -13.36 11.87
CA LYS A 188 -15.18 -13.39 13.08
C LYS A 188 -15.76 -14.79 13.33
N ASP A 189 -16.26 -15.42 12.28
CA ASP A 189 -16.78 -16.79 12.35
C ASP A 189 -16.30 -17.64 11.15
N PRO A 190 -15.21 -18.41 11.32
CA PRO A 190 -14.67 -19.23 10.24
C PRO A 190 -15.50 -20.50 9.97
N SER A 191 -16.51 -20.77 10.81
CA SER A 191 -17.41 -21.93 10.68
C SER A 191 -18.75 -21.54 10.06
N ASP A 192 -18.94 -20.27 9.70
CA ASP A 192 -20.18 -19.78 9.12
C ASP A 192 -20.37 -20.29 7.69
N SER A 193 -21.34 -21.20 7.52
CA SER A 193 -21.67 -21.81 6.23
C SER A 193 -22.12 -20.77 5.19
N ASP A 194 -22.86 -19.75 5.61
CA ASP A 194 -23.42 -18.72 4.73
C ASP A 194 -22.31 -17.82 4.16
N ALA A 195 -21.31 -17.47 4.97
CA ALA A 195 -20.12 -16.75 4.56
C ALA A 195 -19.31 -17.51 3.50
N TRP A 196 -19.13 -18.82 3.68
CA TRP A 196 -18.47 -19.67 2.68
C TRP A 196 -19.28 -19.77 1.38
N ASN A 197 -20.62 -19.81 1.46
CA ASN A 197 -21.49 -19.75 0.27
C ASN A 197 -21.38 -18.40 -0.46
N ALA A 198 -21.29 -17.29 0.27
CA ALA A 198 -21.11 -15.99 -0.34
C ALA A 198 -19.70 -15.81 -0.96
N PHE A 199 -18.65 -16.43 -0.39
CA PHE A 199 -17.36 -16.59 -1.06
C PHE A 199 -17.46 -17.39 -2.36
N SER A 200 -18.28 -18.45 -2.41
CA SER A 200 -18.51 -19.21 -3.64
C SER A 200 -19.15 -18.34 -4.72
N SER A 201 -20.20 -17.59 -4.36
CA SER A 201 -20.87 -16.65 -5.25
C SER A 201 -19.90 -15.59 -5.77
N TYR A 202 -19.10 -15.00 -4.89
CA TYR A 202 -18.06 -14.04 -5.26
C TYR A 202 -17.08 -14.64 -6.28
N TYR A 203 -16.43 -15.76 -5.98
CA TYR A 203 -15.45 -16.37 -6.88
C TYR A 203 -16.08 -16.79 -8.22
N SER A 204 -17.36 -17.15 -8.24
CA SER A 204 -18.10 -17.45 -9.47
C SER A 204 -18.25 -16.21 -10.36
N THR A 205 -18.58 -15.05 -9.79
CA THR A 205 -18.73 -13.79 -10.55
C THR A 205 -17.43 -13.32 -11.19
N ILE A 206 -16.28 -13.51 -10.53
CA ILE A 206 -14.96 -13.15 -11.06
C ILE A 206 -14.32 -14.24 -11.94
N GLY A 207 -15.05 -15.34 -12.22
CA GLY A 207 -14.62 -16.40 -13.15
C GLY A 207 -13.68 -17.45 -12.54
N PHE A 208 -13.53 -17.50 -11.22
CA PHE A 208 -12.73 -18.48 -10.49
C PHE A 208 -13.56 -19.68 -10.01
N SER A 209 -14.17 -20.41 -10.94
CA SER A 209 -15.08 -21.54 -10.67
C SER A 209 -14.48 -22.64 -9.78
N GLY A 210 -13.17 -22.92 -9.89
CA GLY A 210 -12.51 -23.90 -9.02
C GLY A 210 -12.43 -23.48 -7.55
N ARG A 211 -12.22 -22.18 -7.29
CA ARG A 211 -12.23 -21.63 -5.92
C ARG A 211 -13.64 -21.51 -5.38
N ALA A 212 -14.59 -21.12 -6.25
CA ALA A 212 -15.99 -21.08 -5.89
C ALA A 212 -16.48 -22.44 -5.39
N LYS A 213 -16.21 -23.50 -6.15
CA LYS A 213 -16.58 -24.87 -5.75
C LYS A 213 -15.94 -25.30 -4.42
N ALA A 214 -14.67 -24.97 -4.19
CA ALA A 214 -14.01 -25.28 -2.92
C ALA A 214 -14.65 -24.55 -1.72
N CYS A 215 -15.15 -23.32 -1.93
CA CYS A 215 -15.89 -22.58 -0.92
C CYS A 215 -17.30 -23.18 -0.68
N GLU A 216 -17.99 -23.61 -1.73
CA GLU A 216 -19.28 -24.32 -1.65
C GLU A 216 -19.15 -25.65 -0.88
N GLU A 217 -18.19 -26.50 -1.25
CA GLU A 217 -17.95 -27.77 -0.55
C GLU A 217 -17.60 -27.56 0.93
N LYS A 218 -16.92 -26.44 1.24
CA LYS A 218 -16.59 -26.05 2.61
C LYS A 218 -17.84 -25.59 3.38
N ALA A 219 -18.73 -24.83 2.74
CA ALA A 219 -20.01 -24.43 3.31
C ALA A 219 -20.91 -25.65 3.60
N GLU A 220 -21.03 -26.56 2.63
CA GLU A 220 -21.80 -27.80 2.79
C GLU A 220 -21.26 -28.68 3.93
N SER A 221 -19.94 -28.67 4.16
CA SER A 221 -19.31 -29.40 5.26
C SER A 221 -19.58 -28.79 6.65
N LEU A 222 -20.02 -27.53 6.69
CA LEU A 222 -20.29 -26.77 7.91
C LEU A 222 -21.80 -26.61 8.19
N SER A 223 -22.65 -27.02 7.24
CA SER A 223 -24.12 -26.94 7.32
C SER A 223 -24.78 -28.11 8.03
#